data_AF-A0A7S0BJZ4-F1
#
_entry.id   AF-A0A7S0BJZ4-F1
#
_cell.length_a   1.000
_cell.length_b   1.000
_cell.length_c   1.000
_cell.angle_alpha   90.00
_cell.angle_beta   90.00
_cell.angle_gamma   90.00
#
_symmetry.space_group_name_H-M   'P 1'
#
loop_
_entity.id
_entity.type
_entity.pdbx_description
1 polymer ?
#
loop_
_entity_poly.entity_id
_entity_poly.type
_entity_poly.pdbx_seq_one_letter_code
_entity_poly.pdbx_strand_id
1 'polypeptide(L)'
;MDRLFYDPIAAVITSRKALKLAEKESSLEQTEYCLRERFIDDFVRSTLKKSEEIKQVISIGCALNTRLFRIAISREDVKFYEVDKPNVVEYRKKILNKVSGA
;
A
#
# COMPACT_ATOMS: atom_id res chain seq x y z
N MET A 1 -10.76 16.96 -12.77
CA MET A 1 -10.18 17.08 -11.42
C MET A 1 -9.18 15.96 -11.24
N ASP A 2 -8.00 16.28 -10.72
CA ASP A 2 -6.92 15.31 -10.54
C ASP A 2 -7.14 14.46 -9.27
N ARG A 3 -6.80 13.18 -9.32
CA ARG A 3 -6.93 12.27 -8.16
C ARG A 3 -5.81 12.56 -7.16
N LEU A 4 -6.17 12.79 -5.90
CA LEU A 4 -5.18 13.03 -4.82
C LEU A 4 -4.26 11.82 -4.61
N PHE A 5 -4.83 10.62 -4.71
CA PHE A 5 -4.18 9.34 -4.48
C PHE A 5 -4.76 8.30 -5.44
N TYR A 6 -3.92 7.38 -5.91
CA TYR A 6 -4.35 6.27 -6.76
C TYR A 6 -3.52 5.03 -6.46
N ASP A 7 -4.21 3.93 -6.18
CA ASP A 7 -3.63 2.63 -5.90
C ASP A 7 -4.14 1.62 -6.94
N PRO A 8 -3.31 1.27 -7.94
CA PRO A 8 -3.75 0.41 -9.04
C PRO A 8 -4.00 -1.04 -8.59
N ILE A 9 -3.39 -1.47 -7.48
CA ILE A 9 -3.48 -2.86 -7.01
C ILE A 9 -4.63 -3.01 -6.00
N ALA A 10 -4.91 -1.98 -5.18
CA ALA A 10 -5.97 -2.02 -4.18
C ALA A 10 -7.31 -2.48 -4.78
N ALA A 11 -7.70 -1.92 -5.92
CA ALA A 11 -8.96 -2.29 -6.59
C ALA A 11 -9.03 -3.78 -6.98
N VAL A 12 -7.89 -4.39 -7.30
CA VAL A 12 -7.82 -5.79 -7.74
C VAL A 12 -7.82 -6.76 -6.55
N ILE A 13 -7.14 -6.40 -5.47
CA ILE A 13 -7.00 -7.28 -4.29
C ILE A 13 -8.17 -7.13 -3.30
N THR A 14 -9.00 -6.11 -3.46
CA THR A 14 -10.13 -5.84 -2.58
C THR A 14 -11.31 -6.74 -2.93
N SER A 15 -11.90 -7.37 -1.91
CA SER A 15 -13.09 -8.21 -2.11
C SER A 15 -14.32 -7.36 -2.48
N ARG A 16 -15.27 -7.96 -3.21
CA ARG A 16 -16.56 -7.31 -3.52
C ARG A 16 -17.33 -6.86 -2.28
N LYS A 17 -17.20 -7.60 -1.16
CA LYS A 17 -17.81 -7.22 0.12
C LYS A 17 -17.19 -5.94 0.69
N ALA A 18 -15.86 -5.81 0.61
CA ALA A 18 -15.16 -4.61 1.06
C ALA A 18 -15.48 -3.40 0.18
N LEU A 19 -15.57 -3.58 -1.16
CA LEU A 19 -16.02 -2.51 -2.06
C LEU A 19 -17.43 -2.00 -1.70
N LYS A 20 -18.37 -2.91 -1.46
CA LYS A 20 -19.74 -2.56 -1.00
C LYS A 20 -19.77 -1.87 0.36
N LEU A 21 -18.77 -2.08 1.20
CA LEU A 21 -18.65 -1.40 2.49
C LEU A 21 -18.10 0.01 2.28
N ALA A 22 -17.07 0.16 1.45
CA ALA A 22 -16.49 1.45 1.08
C ALA A 22 -17.51 2.38 0.41
N GLU A 23 -18.45 1.84 -0.38
CA GLU A 23 -19.57 2.60 -0.97
C GLU A 23 -20.48 3.26 0.09
N LYS A 24 -20.46 2.78 1.34
CA LYS A 24 -21.25 3.33 2.46
C LYS A 24 -20.46 4.34 3.30
N GLU A 25 -19.15 4.46 3.09
CA GLU A 25 -18.32 5.42 3.79
C GLU A 25 -18.64 6.83 3.32
N SER A 26 -18.63 7.77 4.25
CA SER A 26 -18.78 9.19 3.95
C SER A 26 -17.61 9.69 3.09
N SER A 27 -17.83 10.80 2.39
CA SER A 27 -16.76 11.46 1.65
C SER A 27 -15.61 11.90 2.56
N LEU A 28 -15.88 12.22 3.82
CA LEU A 28 -14.88 12.59 4.81
C LEU A 28 -13.97 11.39 5.16
N GLU A 29 -14.54 10.23 5.44
CA GLU A 29 -13.77 8.99 5.74
C GLU A 29 -12.90 8.58 4.54
N GLN A 30 -13.47 8.60 3.33
CA GLN A 30 -12.71 8.31 2.11
C GLN A 30 -11.55 9.29 1.90
N THR A 31 -11.77 10.57 2.21
CA THR A 31 -10.74 11.61 2.11
C THR A 31 -9.65 11.39 3.16
N GLU A 32 -10.00 11.04 4.38
CA GLU A 32 -9.05 10.72 5.46
C GLU A 32 -8.14 9.55 5.06
N TYR A 33 -8.70 8.47 4.51
CA TYR A 33 -7.90 7.34 4.03
C TYR A 33 -6.95 7.74 2.90
N CYS A 34 -7.41 8.53 1.92
CA CYS A 34 -6.57 9.00 0.83
C CYS A 34 -5.43 9.91 1.34
N LEU A 35 -5.72 10.82 2.28
CA LEU A 35 -4.73 11.69 2.89
C LEU A 35 -3.70 10.88 3.68
N ARG A 36 -4.15 9.91 4.48
CA ARG A 36 -3.28 9.04 5.26
C ARG A 36 -2.33 8.24 4.38
N GLU A 37 -2.84 7.59 3.34
CA GLU A 37 -2.00 6.81 2.43
C GLU A 37 -0.98 7.69 1.70
N ARG A 38 -1.41 8.85 1.19
CA ARG A 38 -0.51 9.79 0.53
C ARG A 38 0.56 10.33 1.47
N PHE A 39 0.20 10.74 2.68
CA PHE A 39 1.14 11.28 3.65
C PHE A 39 2.27 10.30 3.94
N ILE A 40 1.94 9.03 4.21
CA ILE A 40 2.94 8.00 4.49
C ILE A 40 3.79 7.71 3.25
N ASP A 41 3.18 7.67 2.06
CA ASP A 41 3.94 7.44 0.82
C ASP A 41 4.94 8.57 0.53
N ASP A 42 4.52 9.82 0.70
CA ASP A 42 5.37 11.00 0.52
C ASP A 42 6.47 11.05 1.59
N PHE A 43 6.16 10.66 2.83
CA PHE A 43 7.15 10.53 3.89
C PHE A 43 8.24 9.52 3.53
N VAL A 44 7.87 8.30 3.10
CA VAL A 44 8.83 7.25 2.73
C VAL A 44 9.67 7.70 1.52
N ARG A 45 9.02 8.22 0.47
CA ARG A 45 9.73 8.73 -0.72
C ARG A 45 10.71 9.84 -0.39
N SER A 46 10.28 10.83 0.39
CA SER A 46 11.14 11.96 0.74
C SER A 46 12.30 11.54 1.62
N THR A 47 12.09 10.59 2.53
CA THR A 47 13.12 10.05 3.42
C THR A 47 14.19 9.31 2.62
N LEU A 48 13.79 8.38 1.74
CA LEU A 48 14.73 7.65 0.88
C LEU A 48 15.45 8.55 -0.12
N LYS A 49 14.81 9.63 -0.60
CA LYS A 49 15.46 10.61 -1.48
C LYS A 49 16.52 11.44 -0.75
N LYS A 50 16.34 11.68 0.56
CA LYS A 50 17.23 12.54 1.37
C LYS A 50 18.42 11.80 1.98
N SER A 51 18.33 10.48 2.14
CA SER A 51 19.39 9.70 2.76
C SER A 51 19.69 8.44 1.95
N GLU A 52 20.91 8.36 1.46
CA GLU A 52 21.41 7.16 0.79
C GLU A 52 21.78 6.05 1.77
N GLU A 53 21.87 6.35 3.08
CA GLU A 53 22.24 5.41 4.14
C GLU A 53 21.06 4.51 4.53
N ILE A 54 19.82 4.94 4.27
CA ILE A 54 18.64 4.14 4.53
C ILE A 54 18.52 3.04 3.47
N LYS A 55 18.87 1.82 3.86
CA LYS A 55 18.81 0.63 3.00
C LYS A 55 17.58 -0.24 3.25
N GLN A 56 16.75 0.08 4.24
CA GLN A 56 15.63 -0.78 4.65
C GLN A 56 14.39 0.03 5.03
N VAL A 57 13.23 -0.47 4.62
CA VAL A 57 11.91 0.03 5.04
C VAL A 57 11.09 -1.14 5.55
N ILE A 58 10.50 -1.01 6.74
CA ILE A 58 9.67 -2.05 7.35
C ILE A 58 8.26 -1.50 7.55
N SER A 59 7.27 -2.13 6.92
CA SER A 59 5.85 -1.84 7.13
C SER A 59 5.25 -2.84 8.11
N ILE A 60 4.94 -2.38 9.31
CA ILE A 60 4.37 -3.18 10.40
C ILE A 60 2.84 -3.07 10.34
N GLY A 61 2.14 -4.21 10.45
CA GLY A 61 0.69 -4.26 10.30
C GLY A 61 0.26 -3.96 8.87
N CYS A 62 0.95 -4.55 7.88
CA CYS A 62 0.79 -4.19 6.48
C CYS A 62 -0.58 -4.53 5.90
N ALA A 63 -1.34 -5.46 6.48
CA ALA A 63 -2.66 -5.88 6.02
C ALA A 63 -2.72 -6.10 4.50
N LEU A 64 -3.53 -5.31 3.78
CA LEU A 64 -3.63 -5.32 2.32
C LEU A 64 -2.91 -4.13 1.65
N ASN A 65 -2.07 -3.41 2.38
CA ASN A 65 -1.39 -2.24 1.85
C ASN A 65 -0.47 -2.60 0.67
N THR A 66 -0.51 -1.84 -0.43
CA THR A 66 0.25 -2.15 -1.67
C THR A 66 1.42 -1.19 -1.87
N ARG A 67 1.84 -0.48 -0.82
CA ARG A 67 2.86 0.58 -0.86
C ARG A 67 4.15 0.14 -1.57
N LEU A 68 4.59 -1.10 -1.32
CA LEU A 68 5.75 -1.69 -2.00
C LEU A 68 5.68 -1.59 -3.52
N PHE A 69 4.48 -1.72 -4.10
CA PHE A 69 4.29 -1.76 -5.54
C PHE A 69 4.11 -0.37 -6.18
N ARG A 70 3.72 0.65 -5.40
CA ARG A 70 3.40 2.00 -5.90
C ARG A 70 4.38 3.07 -5.45
N ILE A 71 5.12 2.83 -4.38
CA ILE A 71 6.38 3.53 -4.13
C ILE A 71 7.36 2.87 -5.09
N ALA A 72 7.36 3.31 -6.35
CA ALA A 72 8.39 2.98 -7.30
C ALA A 72 9.71 3.53 -6.73
N ILE A 73 10.48 2.66 -6.08
CA ILE A 73 11.75 3.05 -5.50
C ILE A 73 12.75 3.06 -6.65
N SER A 74 13.26 4.24 -7.03
CA SER A 74 14.36 4.38 -7.98
C SER A 74 15.72 3.94 -7.39
N ARG A 75 15.70 3.19 -6.28
CA ARG A 75 16.84 2.79 -5.45
C ARG A 75 16.81 1.28 -5.24
N GLU A 76 17.53 0.56 -6.09
CA GLU A 76 17.59 -0.90 -6.08
C GLU A 76 18.27 -1.47 -4.82
N ASP A 77 19.00 -0.63 -4.09
CA ASP A 77 19.71 -0.98 -2.85
C ASP A 77 18.82 -0.96 -1.60
N VAL A 78 17.55 -0.53 -1.72
CA VAL A 78 16.62 -0.47 -0.60
C VAL A 78 15.75 -1.72 -0.54
N LYS A 79 15.78 -2.43 0.59
CA LYS A 79 14.92 -3.59 0.85
C LYS A 79 13.66 -3.18 1.59
N PHE A 80 12.52 -3.64 1.12
CA PHE A 80 11.23 -3.46 1.78
C PHE A 80 10.78 -4.76 2.42
N TYR A 81 10.38 -4.66 3.68
CA TYR A 81 9.84 -5.77 4.46
C TYR A 81 8.42 -5.42 4.90
N GLU A 82 7.55 -6.41 4.86
CA GLU A 82 6.19 -6.33 5.35
C GLU A 82 6.01 -7.32 6.49
N VAL A 83 5.52 -6.85 7.62
CA VAL A 83 5.36 -7.64 8.84
C VAL A 83 3.90 -7.60 9.27
N ASP A 84 3.28 -8.76 9.42
CA ASP A 84 1.93 -8.93 9.94
C ASP A 84 1.78 -10.33 10.55
N LYS A 85 0.60 -10.63 11.10
CA LYS A 85 0.26 -11.96 11.61
C LYS A 85 0.35 -13.00 10.48
N PRO A 86 0.74 -14.26 10.78
CA PRO A 86 0.92 -15.29 9.76
C PRO A 86 -0.27 -15.47 8.82
N ASN A 87 -1.49 -15.50 9.36
CA ASN A 87 -2.72 -15.65 8.59
C ASN A 87 -2.98 -14.47 7.64
N VAL A 88 -2.58 -13.25 8.01
CA VAL A 88 -2.70 -12.06 7.16
C VAL A 88 -1.71 -12.12 6.01
N VAL A 89 -0.46 -12.50 6.31
CA VAL A 89 0.59 -12.69 5.30
C VAL A 89 0.21 -13.77 4.29
N GLU A 90 -0.30 -14.92 4.75
CA GLU A 90 -0.77 -16.01 3.88
C GLU A 90 -1.92 -15.58 2.98
N TYR A 91 -2.93 -14.89 3.56
CA TYR A 91 -4.06 -14.36 2.81
C TYR A 91 -3.61 -13.38 1.72
N ARG A 92 -2.71 -12.46 2.06
CA ARG A 92 -2.16 -11.47 1.14
C ARG A 92 -1.39 -12.13 0.00
N LYS A 93 -0.51 -13.10 0.29
CA LYS A 93 0.20 -13.88 -0.74
C LYS A 93 -0.77 -14.55 -1.71
N LYS A 94 -1.82 -15.19 -1.16
CA LYS A 94 -2.84 -15.86 -1.98
C LYS A 94 -3.57 -14.89 -2.91
N ILE A 95 -3.88 -13.67 -2.46
CA ILE A 95 -4.55 -12.68 -3.31
C ILE A 95 -3.59 -12.11 -4.35
N LEU A 96 -2.38 -11.70 -3.94
CA LEU A 96 -1.41 -11.13 -4.87
C LEU A 96 -1.06 -12.10 -5.99
N ASN A 97 -0.88 -13.39 -5.69
CA ASN A 97 -0.62 -14.41 -6.72
C ASN A 97 -1.74 -14.53 -7.77
N LYS A 98 -3.00 -14.26 -7.40
CA LYS A 98 -4.12 -14.24 -8.35
C LYS A 98 -4.08 -13.04 -9.29
N VAL A 99 -3.44 -11.95 -8.87
CA VAL A 99 -3.32 -10.71 -9.65
C VAL A 99 -2.09 -10.75 -10.56
N SER A 100 -1.02 -11.42 -10.13
CA SER A 100 0.25 -11.48 -10.85
C SER A 100 0.29 -12.47 -12.02
N GLY A 101 -0.76 -13.27 -12.24
CA GLY A 101 -0.83 -14.24 -13.34
C GLY A 101 0.23 -15.34 -13.24
N ALA A 102 -0.03 -16.33 -12.39
CA ALA A 102 0.51 -17.69 -12.51
C ALA A 102 -0.66 -18.67 -12.57
#